data_AF-A0AAD1M1X1-F1
#
_entry.id   AF-A0AAD1M1X1-F1
#
_cell.length_a   1.000
_cell.length_b   1.000
_cell.length_c   1.000
_cell.angle_alpha   90.00
_cell.angle_beta   90.00
_cell.angle_gamma   90.00
#
_symmetry.space_group_name_H-M   'P 1'
#
loop_
_entity.id
_entity.type
_entity.pdbx_description
1 polymer ?
#
loop_
_entity_poly.entity_id
_entity_poly.type
_entity_poly.pdbx_seq_one_letter_code
_entity_poly.pdbx_strand_id
1 'polypeptide(L)'
;MEANQLAPEIWRELSTLDRATADTVARHLVAAGVLIDDDPEAALSHARAARARSGRIAAIREAVGIAAYHCGDWAQALAELRAARRMGSKSALLPLIADCERGLGRPERAIELARGPEAAQLSGDDADELRIVAAGARADLGQLEQALTVLSTPPLDPRRTGSTAARLFYAYAETLLALGRSDEALQWFLRSAAADVDGVTDAEERVSELA
;
A
#
# COMPACT_ATOMS: atom_id res chain seq x y z
N MET A 1 -13.28 20.30 8.46
CA MET A 1 -13.37 19.20 7.48
C MET A 1 -14.78 19.15 6.96
N GLU A 2 -14.97 19.48 5.70
CA GLU A 2 -16.30 19.51 5.07
C GLU A 2 -16.62 18.15 4.47
N ALA A 3 -17.85 17.67 4.65
CA ALA A 3 -18.25 16.34 4.18
C ALA A 3 -18.28 16.21 2.65
N ASN A 4 -18.50 17.33 1.94
CA ASN A 4 -18.51 17.43 0.48
C ASN A 4 -17.13 17.13 -0.17
N GLN A 5 -16.05 17.10 0.61
CA GLN A 5 -14.71 16.75 0.14
C GLN A 5 -14.53 15.23 -0.05
N LEU A 6 -15.47 14.42 0.46
CA LEU A 6 -15.42 12.97 0.27
C LEU A 6 -15.73 12.60 -1.18
N ALA A 7 -15.02 11.61 -1.71
CA ALA A 7 -15.20 11.13 -3.06
C ALA A 7 -16.67 10.69 -3.32
N PRO A 8 -17.28 11.03 -4.48
CA PRO A 8 -18.68 10.71 -4.78
C PRO A 8 -19.02 9.23 -4.66
N GLU A 9 -18.08 8.35 -4.95
CA GLU A 9 -18.20 6.90 -4.82
C GLU A 9 -18.33 6.43 -3.38
N ILE A 10 -17.58 7.02 -2.45
CA ILE A 10 -17.72 6.71 -1.04
C ILE A 10 -19.05 7.28 -0.52
N TRP A 11 -19.45 8.47 -0.97
CA TRP A 11 -20.79 9.01 -0.67
C TRP A 11 -21.92 8.07 -1.08
N ARG A 12 -21.81 7.39 -2.22
CA ARG A 12 -22.81 6.40 -2.66
C ARG A 12 -22.91 5.21 -1.69
N GLU A 13 -21.80 4.78 -1.09
CA GLU A 13 -21.82 3.71 -0.08
C GLU A 13 -22.51 4.14 1.23
N LEU A 14 -22.47 5.44 1.57
CA LEU A 14 -23.14 5.99 2.75
C LEU A 14 -24.65 6.22 2.56
N SER A 15 -25.19 6.01 1.35
CA SER A 15 -26.59 6.30 1.01
C SER A 15 -27.65 5.54 1.83
N THR A 16 -27.26 4.45 2.48
CA THR A 16 -28.14 3.65 3.36
C THR A 16 -28.28 4.23 4.77
N LEU A 17 -27.46 5.21 5.13
CA LEU A 17 -27.50 5.89 6.42
C LEU A 17 -28.46 7.06 6.39
N ASP A 18 -28.99 7.45 7.55
CA ASP A 18 -29.68 8.72 7.68
C ASP A 18 -28.70 9.89 7.42
N ARG A 19 -29.23 11.04 7.00
CA ARG A 19 -28.42 12.18 6.56
C ARG A 19 -27.44 12.68 7.63
N ALA A 20 -27.84 12.69 8.90
CA ALA A 20 -26.98 13.20 9.98
C ALA A 20 -25.82 12.24 10.26
N THR A 21 -26.09 10.93 10.27
CA THR A 21 -25.05 9.91 10.42
C THR A 21 -24.11 9.89 9.21
N ALA A 22 -24.65 9.95 7.99
CA ALA A 22 -23.86 9.97 6.76
C ALA A 22 -22.89 11.16 6.73
N ASP A 23 -23.37 12.37 7.05
CA ASP A 23 -22.55 13.59 7.10
C ASP A 23 -21.45 13.52 8.18
N THR A 24 -21.77 12.98 9.36
CA THR A 24 -20.78 12.79 10.43
C THR A 24 -19.71 11.76 10.05
N VAL A 25 -20.12 10.62 9.46
CA VAL A 25 -19.20 9.60 8.97
C VAL A 25 -18.31 10.17 7.87
N ALA A 26 -18.89 10.89 6.91
CA ALA A 26 -18.14 11.51 5.82
C ALA A 26 -17.05 12.45 6.33
N ARG A 27 -17.35 13.32 7.31
CA ARG A 27 -16.33 14.20 7.91
C ARG A 27 -15.19 13.42 8.55
N HIS A 28 -15.47 12.31 9.21
CA HIS A 28 -14.44 11.45 9.78
C HIS A 28 -13.60 10.74 8.71
N LEU A 29 -14.21 10.28 7.61
CA LEU A 29 -13.47 9.67 6.50
C LEU A 29 -12.58 10.69 5.79
N VAL A 30 -13.06 11.91 5.56
CA VAL A 30 -12.24 13.01 5.03
C VAL A 30 -11.10 13.33 6.00
N ALA A 31 -11.36 13.35 7.31
CA ALA A 31 -10.34 13.57 8.33
C ALA A 31 -9.28 12.48 8.35
N ALA A 32 -9.69 11.22 8.23
CA ALA A 32 -8.75 10.10 8.12
C ALA A 32 -7.87 10.23 6.87
N GLY A 33 -8.44 10.56 5.71
CA GLY A 33 -7.69 10.70 4.46
C GLY A 33 -6.70 11.87 4.45
N VAL A 34 -7.03 13.00 5.08
CA VAL A 34 -6.11 14.17 5.13
C VAL A 34 -4.95 13.96 6.10
N LEU A 35 -5.17 13.22 7.18
CA LEU A 35 -4.16 13.05 8.23
C LEU A 35 -3.28 11.81 8.01
N ILE A 36 -3.56 10.97 7.01
CA ILE A 36 -2.95 9.64 6.91
C ILE A 36 -1.43 9.65 6.80
N ASP A 37 -0.87 10.64 6.11
CA ASP A 37 0.59 10.75 5.88
C ASP A 37 1.29 11.52 6.99
N ASP A 38 0.60 12.48 7.64
CA ASP A 38 1.18 13.37 8.65
C ASP A 38 0.98 12.91 10.12
N ASP A 39 -0.21 12.37 10.44
CA ASP A 39 -0.61 11.91 11.77
C ASP A 39 -1.51 10.65 11.64
N PRO A 40 -0.91 9.48 11.38
CA PRO A 40 -1.65 8.24 11.14
C PRO A 40 -2.45 7.79 12.37
N GLU A 41 -2.00 8.09 13.59
CA GLU A 41 -2.74 7.81 14.82
C GLU A 41 -4.05 8.61 14.89
N ALA A 42 -4.02 9.91 14.55
CA ALA A 42 -5.23 10.72 14.46
C ALA A 42 -6.13 10.27 13.32
N ALA A 43 -5.56 9.90 12.16
CA ALA A 43 -6.31 9.31 11.05
C ALA A 43 -7.05 8.04 11.49
N LEU A 44 -6.37 7.14 12.22
CA LEU A 44 -6.95 5.91 12.75
C LEU A 44 -8.04 6.19 13.78
N SER A 45 -7.87 7.20 14.64
CA SER A 45 -8.90 7.64 15.58
C SER A 45 -10.18 8.08 14.86
N HIS A 46 -10.06 8.89 13.80
CA HIS A 46 -11.20 9.30 12.98
C HIS A 46 -11.85 8.13 12.25
N ALA A 47 -11.07 7.25 11.62
CA ALA A 47 -11.61 6.07 10.95
C ALA A 47 -12.36 5.14 11.92
N ARG A 48 -11.81 4.91 13.13
CA ARG A 48 -12.48 4.15 14.20
C ARG A 48 -13.77 4.82 14.66
N ALA A 49 -13.80 6.16 14.73
CA ALA A 49 -15.00 6.92 15.07
C ALA A 49 -16.10 6.80 13.99
N ALA A 50 -15.74 6.74 12.70
CA ALA A 50 -16.67 6.40 11.63
C ALA A 50 -17.21 4.97 11.77
N ARG A 51 -16.32 3.99 12.01
CA ARG A 51 -16.66 2.58 12.19
C ARG A 51 -17.58 2.32 13.39
N ALA A 52 -17.42 3.06 14.48
CA ALA A 52 -18.28 2.96 15.66
C ALA A 52 -19.74 3.36 15.36
N ARG A 53 -19.95 4.25 14.38
CA ARG A 53 -21.28 4.69 13.95
C ARG A 53 -21.90 3.77 12.90
N SER A 54 -21.10 3.29 11.94
CA SER A 54 -21.53 2.30 10.97
C SER A 54 -20.40 1.35 10.60
N GLY A 55 -20.50 0.11 11.05
CA GLY A 55 -19.52 -0.94 10.75
C GLY A 55 -19.84 -1.76 9.50
N ARG A 56 -21.01 -1.58 8.88
CA ARG A 56 -21.47 -2.46 7.78
C ARG A 56 -21.27 -1.84 6.39
N ILE A 57 -20.33 -0.90 6.26
CA ILE A 57 -19.97 -0.24 4.99
C ILE A 57 -18.50 -0.54 4.66
N ALA A 58 -18.24 -0.97 3.42
CA ALA A 58 -16.92 -1.41 2.99
C ALA A 58 -15.88 -0.28 3.05
N ALA A 59 -16.20 0.91 2.53
CA ALA A 59 -15.30 2.06 2.60
C ALA A 59 -14.90 2.47 4.03
N ILE A 60 -15.78 2.27 5.03
CA ILE A 60 -15.45 2.55 6.43
C ILE A 60 -14.46 1.52 6.98
N ARG A 61 -14.65 0.24 6.64
CA ARG A 61 -13.71 -0.83 7.00
C ARG A 61 -12.34 -0.58 6.37
N GLU A 62 -12.34 -0.17 5.10
CA GLU A 62 -11.14 0.16 4.35
C GLU A 62 -10.37 1.33 4.99
N ALA A 63 -11.05 2.43 5.32
CA ALA A 63 -10.41 3.57 5.99
C ALA A 63 -9.75 3.17 7.31
N VAL A 64 -10.39 2.31 8.12
CA VAL A 64 -9.76 1.81 9.35
C VAL A 64 -8.58 0.90 9.04
N GLY A 65 -8.71 0.04 8.03
CA GLY A 65 -7.65 -0.86 7.61
C GLY A 65 -6.39 -0.14 7.13
N ILE A 66 -6.57 0.87 6.27
CA ILE A 66 -5.48 1.73 5.76
C ILE A 66 -4.86 2.53 6.90
N ALA A 67 -5.67 3.21 7.73
CA ALA A 67 -5.10 3.97 8.85
C ALA A 67 -4.35 3.09 9.85
N ALA A 68 -4.84 1.88 10.13
CA ALA A 68 -4.14 0.92 10.97
C ALA A 68 -2.83 0.42 10.33
N TYR A 69 -2.81 0.26 9.01
CA TYR A 69 -1.61 -0.11 8.26
C TYR A 69 -0.52 0.96 8.40
N HIS A 70 -0.86 2.24 8.25
CA HIS A 70 0.09 3.34 8.44
C HIS A 70 0.57 3.48 9.91
N CYS A 71 -0.23 3.05 10.88
CA CYS A 71 0.19 2.95 12.29
C CYS A 71 1.05 1.71 12.60
N GLY A 72 1.28 0.81 11.63
CA GLY A 72 1.95 -0.47 11.86
C GLY A 72 1.13 -1.48 12.69
N ASP A 73 -0.16 -1.24 12.91
CA ASP A 73 -1.08 -2.20 13.54
C ASP A 73 -1.55 -3.23 12.50
N TRP A 74 -0.62 -4.10 12.10
CA TRP A 74 -0.82 -5.10 11.04
C TRP A 74 -2.00 -6.03 11.33
N ALA A 75 -2.23 -6.37 12.60
CA ALA A 75 -3.31 -7.27 13.01
C ALA A 75 -4.68 -6.62 12.77
N GLN A 76 -4.86 -5.37 13.18
CA GLN A 76 -6.10 -4.64 12.92
C GLN A 76 -6.27 -4.37 11.43
N ALA A 77 -5.23 -3.90 10.76
CA ALA A 77 -5.24 -3.62 9.32
C ALA A 77 -5.73 -4.84 8.53
N LEU A 78 -5.10 -6.00 8.76
CA LEU A 78 -5.46 -7.24 8.09
C LEU A 78 -6.92 -7.65 8.32
N ALA A 79 -7.41 -7.52 9.56
CA ALA A 79 -8.78 -7.88 9.90
C ALA A 79 -9.81 -6.99 9.18
N GLU A 80 -9.57 -5.67 9.15
CA GLU A 80 -10.47 -4.69 8.56
C GLU A 80 -10.42 -4.73 7.03
N LEU A 81 -9.24 -4.83 6.41
CA LEU A 81 -9.09 -4.94 4.95
C LEU A 81 -9.74 -6.22 4.41
N ARG A 82 -9.60 -7.35 5.11
CA ARG A 82 -10.32 -8.59 4.76
C ARG A 82 -11.83 -8.44 4.91
N ALA A 83 -12.30 -7.70 5.91
CA ALA A 83 -13.71 -7.42 6.07
C ALA A 83 -14.25 -6.54 4.94
N ALA A 84 -13.54 -5.46 4.60
CA ALA A 84 -13.86 -4.59 3.47
C ALA A 84 -13.98 -5.39 2.16
N ARG A 85 -13.03 -6.30 1.90
CA ARG A 85 -13.05 -7.16 0.71
C ARG A 85 -14.25 -8.11 0.68
N ARG A 86 -14.56 -8.80 1.80
CA ARG A 86 -15.77 -9.65 1.90
C ARG A 86 -17.07 -8.86 1.71
N MET A 87 -17.04 -7.56 1.98
CA MET A 87 -18.18 -6.65 1.84
C MET A 87 -18.25 -6.01 0.44
N GLY A 88 -17.35 -6.38 -0.47
CA GLY A 88 -17.36 -5.92 -1.85
C GLY A 88 -16.70 -4.55 -2.07
N SER A 89 -15.67 -4.20 -1.27
CA SER A 89 -14.81 -3.04 -1.61
C SER A 89 -14.32 -3.16 -3.05
N LYS A 90 -14.26 -2.01 -3.73
CA LYS A 90 -13.81 -1.89 -5.12
C LYS A 90 -12.32 -1.62 -5.22
N SER A 91 -11.66 -1.32 -4.11
CA SER A 91 -10.23 -1.02 -4.05
C SER A 91 -9.40 -2.31 -4.17
N ALA A 92 -8.22 -2.20 -4.75
CA ALA A 92 -7.25 -3.28 -4.81
C ALA A 92 -6.54 -3.45 -3.45
N LEU A 93 -7.22 -4.08 -2.49
CA LEU A 93 -6.70 -4.23 -1.11
C LEU A 93 -5.68 -5.36 -0.96
N LEU A 94 -5.45 -6.17 -1.99
CA LEU A 94 -4.60 -7.35 -1.91
C LEU A 94 -3.12 -7.06 -1.55
N PRO A 95 -2.46 -6.01 -2.11
CA PRO A 95 -1.10 -5.66 -1.72
C PRO A 95 -0.97 -5.35 -0.23
N LEU A 96 -1.84 -4.50 0.32
CA LEU A 96 -1.86 -4.16 1.75
C LEU A 96 -2.13 -5.38 2.63
N ILE A 97 -3.04 -6.26 2.21
CA ILE A 97 -3.34 -7.51 2.94
C ILE A 97 -2.13 -8.45 2.95
N ALA A 98 -1.43 -8.60 1.82
CA ALA A 98 -0.22 -9.40 1.73
C ALA A 98 0.88 -8.80 2.61
N ASP A 99 1.01 -7.48 2.62
CA ASP A 99 2.05 -6.82 3.40
C ASP A 99 1.78 -6.86 4.91
N CYS A 100 0.51 -6.79 5.32
CA CYS A 100 0.14 -7.05 6.71
C CYS A 100 0.54 -8.47 7.16
N GLU A 101 0.39 -9.48 6.30
CA GLU A 101 0.87 -10.83 6.64
C GLU A 101 2.40 -10.87 6.77
N ARG A 102 3.12 -10.14 5.91
CA ARG A 102 4.58 -9.95 6.05
C ARG A 102 4.94 -9.27 7.38
N GLY A 103 4.29 -8.17 7.73
CA GLY A 103 4.47 -7.44 8.99
C GLY A 103 4.11 -8.24 10.25
N LEU A 104 3.25 -9.26 10.11
CA LEU A 104 2.96 -10.24 11.18
C LEU A 104 3.96 -11.41 11.23
N GLY A 105 5.06 -11.35 10.47
CA GLY A 105 6.08 -12.39 10.41
C GLY A 105 5.66 -13.63 9.63
N ARG A 106 4.78 -13.48 8.62
CA ARG A 106 4.29 -14.58 7.77
C ARG A 106 4.57 -14.31 6.28
N PRO A 107 5.85 -14.14 5.89
CA PRO A 107 6.22 -13.82 4.51
C PRO A 107 5.74 -14.88 3.49
N GLU A 108 5.68 -16.16 3.85
CA GLU A 108 5.17 -17.22 2.98
C GLU A 108 3.72 -16.99 2.59
N ARG A 109 2.92 -16.44 3.51
CA ARG A 109 1.52 -16.12 3.25
C ARG A 109 1.38 -14.95 2.28
N ALA A 110 2.25 -13.94 2.36
CA ALA A 110 2.31 -12.85 1.39
C ALA A 110 2.63 -13.39 -0.02
N ILE A 111 3.60 -14.31 -0.13
CA ILE A 111 3.97 -14.96 -1.40
C ILE A 111 2.82 -15.80 -1.97
N GLU A 112 2.09 -16.53 -1.11
CA GLU A 112 0.93 -17.32 -1.54
C GLU A 112 -0.18 -16.42 -2.10
N LEU A 113 -0.49 -15.32 -1.41
CA LEU A 113 -1.48 -14.33 -1.87
C LEU A 113 -1.09 -13.72 -3.22
N ALA A 114 0.20 -13.40 -3.41
CA ALA A 114 0.72 -12.87 -4.67
C ALA A 114 0.65 -13.85 -5.85
N ARG A 115 0.42 -15.14 -5.60
CA ARG A 115 0.25 -16.19 -6.62
C ARG A 115 -1.21 -16.61 -6.80
N GLY A 116 -2.12 -16.03 -6.03
CA GLY A 116 -3.53 -16.36 -6.06
C GLY A 116 -4.26 -15.85 -7.31
N PRO A 117 -5.48 -16.33 -7.56
CA PRO A 117 -6.29 -15.89 -8.70
C PRO A 117 -6.68 -14.40 -8.64
N GLU A 118 -6.79 -13.83 -7.43
CA GLU A 118 -7.04 -12.40 -7.25
C GLU A 118 -5.83 -11.56 -7.72
N ALA A 119 -4.60 -12.02 -7.47
CA ALA A 119 -3.39 -11.32 -7.92
C ALA A 119 -3.32 -11.24 -9.45
N ALA A 120 -3.78 -12.29 -10.14
CA ALA A 120 -3.83 -12.33 -11.60
C ALA A 120 -4.83 -11.33 -12.23
N GLN A 121 -5.72 -10.73 -11.42
CA GLN A 121 -6.67 -9.71 -11.88
C GLN A 121 -6.15 -8.29 -11.68
N LEU A 122 -5.06 -8.11 -10.93
CA LEU A 122 -4.45 -6.81 -10.74
C LEU A 122 -3.73 -6.34 -12.01
N SER A 123 -3.65 -5.03 -12.18
CA SER A 123 -2.95 -4.41 -13.31
C SER A 123 -2.39 -3.05 -12.90
N GLY A 124 -1.44 -2.52 -13.66
CA GLY A 124 -0.83 -1.23 -13.38
C GLY A 124 -0.17 -1.19 -12.00
N ASP A 125 -0.37 -0.07 -11.30
CA ASP A 125 0.28 0.18 -10.02
C ASP A 125 -0.11 -0.85 -8.95
N ASP A 126 -1.36 -1.32 -8.90
CA ASP A 126 -1.79 -2.33 -7.92
C ASP A 126 -1.03 -3.65 -8.07
N ALA A 127 -0.71 -4.05 -9.30
CA ALA A 127 0.08 -5.24 -9.57
C ALA A 127 1.55 -5.03 -9.17
N ASP A 128 2.09 -3.83 -9.42
CA ASP A 128 3.45 -3.46 -9.03
C ASP A 128 3.59 -3.39 -7.50
N GLU A 129 2.59 -2.88 -6.77
CA GLU A 129 2.56 -2.90 -5.31
C GLU A 129 2.67 -4.33 -4.76
N LEU A 130 1.83 -5.24 -5.28
CA LEU A 130 1.86 -6.63 -4.85
C LEU A 130 3.21 -7.28 -5.17
N ARG A 131 3.84 -6.88 -6.28
CA ARG A 131 5.15 -7.36 -6.69
C ARG A 131 6.25 -6.91 -5.74
N ILE A 132 6.23 -5.64 -5.31
CA ILE A 132 7.14 -5.10 -4.30
C ILE A 132 6.99 -5.89 -2.99
N VAL A 133 5.75 -6.09 -2.53
CA VAL A 133 5.45 -6.85 -1.30
C VAL A 133 5.95 -8.30 -1.40
N ALA A 134 5.67 -8.97 -2.52
CA ALA A 134 6.10 -10.36 -2.73
C ALA A 134 7.63 -10.49 -2.78
N ALA A 135 8.33 -9.51 -3.35
CA ALA A 135 9.78 -9.48 -3.36
C ALA A 135 10.36 -9.20 -1.96
N GLY A 136 9.77 -8.27 -1.20
CA GLY A 136 10.12 -8.05 0.21
C GLY A 136 9.97 -9.32 1.04
N ALA A 137 8.84 -10.03 0.88
CA ALA A 137 8.61 -11.29 1.57
C ALA A 137 9.62 -12.39 1.18
N ARG A 138 10.14 -12.37 -0.05
CA ARG A 138 11.24 -13.25 -0.47
C ARG A 138 12.56 -12.84 0.20
N ALA A 139 12.85 -11.54 0.25
CA ALA A 139 14.04 -11.03 0.92
C ALA A 139 14.06 -11.38 2.42
N ASP A 140 12.91 -11.29 3.11
CA ASP A 140 12.75 -11.70 4.52
C ASP A 140 13.13 -13.18 4.75
N LEU A 141 12.96 -14.02 3.72
CA LEU A 141 13.33 -15.44 3.71
C LEU A 141 14.76 -15.71 3.20
N GLY A 142 15.55 -14.67 2.93
CA GLY A 142 16.89 -14.77 2.34
C GLY A 142 16.91 -15.19 0.87
N GLN A 143 15.76 -15.10 0.17
CA GLN A 143 15.57 -15.58 -1.20
C GLN A 143 15.77 -14.45 -2.23
N LEU A 144 16.93 -13.80 -2.17
CA LEU A 144 17.21 -12.54 -2.89
C LEU A 144 17.16 -12.69 -4.42
N GLU A 145 17.64 -13.79 -4.98
CA GLU A 145 17.58 -14.05 -6.44
C GLU A 145 16.13 -14.21 -6.92
N GLN A 146 15.28 -14.82 -6.08
CA GLN A 146 13.85 -14.94 -6.39
C GLN A 146 13.14 -13.60 -6.23
N ALA A 147 13.51 -12.79 -5.23
CA ALA A 147 13.02 -11.42 -5.10
C ALA A 147 13.35 -10.60 -6.36
N LEU A 148 14.59 -10.68 -6.84
CA LEU A 148 15.04 -10.00 -8.06
C LEU A 148 14.27 -10.46 -9.30
N THR A 149 13.99 -11.77 -9.40
CA THR A 149 13.19 -12.34 -10.49
C THR A 149 11.76 -11.79 -10.48
N VAL A 150 11.15 -11.72 -9.30
CA VAL A 150 9.81 -11.12 -9.12
C VAL A 150 9.83 -9.65 -9.56
N LEU A 151 10.82 -8.87 -9.12
CA LEU A 151 10.97 -7.44 -9.47
C LEU A 151 11.44 -7.17 -10.91
N SER A 152 11.76 -8.19 -11.70
CA SER A 152 12.13 -8.02 -13.12
C SER A 152 11.14 -8.68 -14.08
N THR A 153 10.06 -9.24 -13.55
CA THR A 153 8.99 -9.88 -14.34
C THR A 153 7.64 -9.24 -14.02
N PRO A 154 7.01 -8.50 -14.96
CA PRO A 154 7.52 -8.16 -16.29
C PRO A 154 8.74 -7.22 -16.25
N PRO A 155 9.47 -7.07 -17.37
CA PRO A 155 10.60 -6.15 -17.46
C PRO A 155 10.21 -4.73 -17.07
N LEU A 156 11.10 -4.08 -16.31
CA LEU A 156 10.95 -2.69 -15.89
C LEU A 156 11.08 -1.75 -17.09
N ASP A 157 10.16 -0.79 -17.25
CA ASP A 157 10.34 0.34 -18.17
C ASP A 157 11.02 1.50 -17.43
N PRO A 158 12.31 1.81 -17.70
CA PRO A 158 13.07 2.83 -16.97
C PRO A 158 12.56 4.27 -17.15
N ARG A 159 11.60 4.50 -18.03
CA ARG A 159 11.04 5.83 -18.32
C ARG A 159 9.79 6.14 -17.50
N ARG A 160 9.24 5.16 -16.77
CA ARG A 160 8.08 5.38 -15.89
C ARG A 160 8.47 6.32 -14.75
N THR A 161 7.52 7.17 -14.40
CA THR A 161 7.61 8.15 -13.31
C THR A 161 6.41 7.98 -12.39
N GLY A 162 6.47 8.59 -11.21
CA GLY A 162 5.44 8.50 -10.18
C GLY A 162 5.84 7.59 -9.01
N SER A 163 5.15 7.79 -7.89
CA SER A 163 5.42 7.12 -6.61
C SER A 163 5.57 5.60 -6.67
N THR A 164 4.74 4.88 -7.45
CA THR A 164 4.87 3.42 -7.56
C THR A 164 6.07 2.99 -8.41
N ALA A 165 6.39 3.71 -9.48
CA ALA A 165 7.58 3.44 -10.28
C ALA A 165 8.86 3.68 -9.45
N ALA A 166 8.91 4.80 -8.71
CA ALA A 166 10.01 5.14 -7.81
C ALA A 166 10.28 4.03 -6.79
N ARG A 167 9.24 3.57 -6.06
CA ARG A 167 9.34 2.49 -5.08
C ARG A 167 9.70 1.14 -5.71
N LEU A 168 9.20 0.85 -6.91
CA LEU A 168 9.55 -0.38 -7.61
C LEU A 168 11.02 -0.41 -8.03
N PHE A 169 11.55 0.69 -8.55
CA PHE A 169 12.96 0.83 -8.89
C PHE A 169 13.84 0.80 -7.64
N TYR A 170 13.40 1.42 -6.55
CA TYR A 170 14.08 1.39 -5.27
C TYR A 170 14.22 -0.05 -4.75
N ALA A 171 13.11 -0.80 -4.68
CA ALA A 171 13.12 -2.20 -4.24
C ALA A 171 14.03 -3.08 -5.13
N TYR A 172 14.06 -2.82 -6.44
CA TYR A 172 14.97 -3.50 -7.37
C TYR A 172 16.43 -3.18 -7.09
N ALA A 173 16.76 -1.91 -6.85
CA ALA A 173 18.10 -1.44 -6.53
C ALA A 173 18.61 -2.02 -5.20
N GLU A 174 17.79 -1.98 -4.14
CA GLU A 174 18.12 -2.58 -2.84
C GLU A 174 18.36 -4.10 -2.96
N THR A 175 17.55 -4.79 -3.77
CA THR A 175 17.75 -6.23 -4.01
C THR A 175 19.06 -6.51 -4.76
N LEU A 176 19.41 -5.68 -5.75
CA LEU A 176 20.70 -5.78 -6.44
C LEU A 176 21.88 -5.53 -5.50
N LEU A 177 21.76 -4.52 -4.64
CA LEU A 177 22.80 -4.18 -3.66
C LEU A 177 23.01 -5.32 -2.66
N ALA A 178 21.93 -5.92 -2.15
CA ALA A 178 21.97 -7.08 -1.26
C ALA A 178 22.62 -8.31 -1.91
N LEU A 179 22.55 -8.43 -3.23
CA LEU A 179 23.24 -9.46 -4.03
C LEU A 179 24.69 -9.08 -4.39
N GLY A 180 25.21 -7.96 -3.90
CA GLY A 180 26.56 -7.48 -4.19
C GLY A 180 26.75 -6.87 -5.58
N ARG A 181 25.66 -6.53 -6.29
CA ARG A 181 25.68 -5.94 -7.64
C ARG A 181 25.64 -4.41 -7.57
N SER A 182 26.61 -3.82 -6.87
CA SER A 182 26.61 -2.39 -6.51
C SER A 182 26.52 -1.43 -7.70
N ASP A 183 27.25 -1.70 -8.79
CA ASP A 183 27.23 -0.83 -9.98
C ASP A 183 25.84 -0.77 -10.63
N GLU A 184 25.13 -1.89 -10.65
CA GLU A 184 23.76 -1.96 -11.18
C GLU A 184 22.77 -1.35 -10.20
N ALA A 185 22.95 -1.58 -8.89
CA ALA A 185 22.14 -0.97 -7.85
C ALA A 185 22.19 0.56 -7.95
N LEU A 186 23.39 1.15 -8.08
CA LEU A 186 23.58 2.60 -8.24
C LEU A 186 22.79 3.14 -9.44
N GLN A 187 22.84 2.46 -10.59
CA GLN A 187 22.06 2.87 -11.78
C GLN A 187 20.56 2.84 -11.53
N TRP A 188 20.06 1.89 -10.73
CA TRP A 188 18.63 1.79 -10.43
C TRP A 188 18.19 2.74 -9.31
N PHE A 189 19.04 3.08 -8.35
CA PHE A 189 18.77 4.19 -7.42
C PHE A 189 18.66 5.52 -8.16
N LEU A 190 19.55 5.80 -9.13
CA LEU A 190 19.43 6.99 -9.99
C LEU A 190 18.09 7.02 -10.75
N ARG A 191 17.61 5.87 -11.23
CA ARG A 191 16.29 5.77 -11.88
C ARG A 191 15.14 5.95 -10.90
N SER A 192 15.27 5.42 -9.68
CA SER A 192 14.30 5.62 -8.60
C SER A 192 14.17 7.10 -8.27
N ALA A 193 15.29 7.80 -8.02
CA ALA A 193 15.31 9.24 -7.78
C ALA A 193 14.71 10.04 -8.95
N ALA A 194 15.04 9.70 -10.20
CA ALA A 194 14.48 10.37 -11.37
C ALA A 194 12.96 10.13 -11.56
N ALA A 195 12.44 9.00 -11.07
CA ALA A 195 11.02 8.68 -11.12
C ALA A 195 10.22 9.30 -9.96
N ASP A 196 10.89 9.70 -8.88
CA ASP A 196 10.30 10.12 -7.62
C ASP A 196 9.85 11.58 -7.61
N VAL A 197 8.77 11.85 -8.33
CA VAL A 197 8.20 13.21 -8.45
C VAL A 197 7.58 13.73 -7.14
N ASP A 198 7.25 12.83 -6.22
CA ASP A 198 6.54 13.13 -4.97
C ASP A 198 7.46 13.07 -3.74
N GLY A 199 8.72 12.63 -3.89
CA GLY A 199 9.70 12.51 -2.81
C GLY A 199 9.37 11.40 -1.81
N VAL A 200 8.84 10.27 -2.28
CA VAL A 200 8.41 9.14 -1.43
C VAL A 200 9.53 8.15 -1.11
N THR A 201 10.74 8.36 -1.63
CA THR A 201 11.93 7.54 -1.40
C THR A 201 13.13 8.40 -1.02
N ASP A 202 14.12 7.78 -0.37
CA ASP A 202 15.42 8.36 -0.04
C ASP A 202 16.49 8.06 -1.12
N ALA A 203 16.07 7.77 -2.36
CA ALA A 203 16.95 7.27 -3.42
C ALA A 203 18.16 8.19 -3.71
N GLU A 204 18.00 9.52 -3.61
CA GLU A 204 19.10 10.48 -3.79
C GLU A 204 20.20 10.34 -2.72
N GLU A 205 19.80 10.05 -1.48
CA GLU A 205 20.73 9.78 -0.38
C GLU A 205 21.49 8.48 -0.66
N ARG A 206 20.78 7.41 -1.06
CA ARG A 206 21.38 6.12 -1.44
C ARG A 206 22.39 6.25 -2.57
N VAL A 207 22.10 7.07 -3.59
CA VAL A 207 23.05 7.37 -4.69
C VAL A 207 24.32 8.00 -4.14
N SER A 208 24.20 8.96 -3.22
CA SER A 208 25.33 9.68 -2.64
C SER A 208 26.22 8.78 -1.79
N GLU A 209 25.65 7.78 -1.11
CA GLU A 209 26.39 6.81 -0.30
C GLU A 209 27.19 5.78 -1.13
N LEU A 210 26.73 5.49 -2.35
CA LEU A 210 27.30 4.46 -3.22
C LEU A 210 28.29 4.99 -4.27
N ALA A 211 28.39 6.33 -4.44
CA ALA A 211 29.25 7.00 -5.40
C ALA A 211 30.66 7.29 -4.84
#